data_AF-A0A1Y5IEK7-F1
#
_entry.id   AF-A0A1Y5IEK7-F1
#
_cell.length_a   1.000
_cell.length_b   1.000
_cell.length_c   1.000
_cell.angle_alpha   90.00
_cell.angle_beta   90.00
_cell.angle_gamma   90.00
#
_symmetry.space_group_name_H-M   'P 1'
#
loop_
_entity.id
_entity.type
_entity.pdbx_description
1 polymer ?
#
loop_
_entity_poly.entity_id
_entity_poly.type
_entity_poly.pdbx_seq_one_letter_code
_entity_poly.pdbx_strand_id
1 'polypeptide(L)'
;MSATTVRRLAVASTVRTYAVDAVDDLRAALRHCVEVVRARDYETYLCTLALPRALAPTAFAIRALNCETGSIVGSASSSDAAVARLMWWSDALVGDDEGPGGTPAHPVARAVAATLGPEPSARARTWLKRMVEARIRDAREDGPPREIIDLERYASDAHGSAMTLALDACGIRNTDADHAASHLGKAIGLSALLRGTTAHSRQRRCYLPIDVCARHGVSTESVYRMEPSEGVRSAAHEVACAAKAHLDSARAMAERVPKEAKPFFLQAVTVGRYLDALEARDFDVFDETVAKGGAPLATQGAIAWHAFRGTSFSVNVKNFHHIQVSTSSNGLDVGRVKHASHLTADRVGRQVLLELGPHDAARPVRPSHLAPDRSERRPLLLRLRLVHVAQLLTRVERGRRSIADALQLDQRRVVVLVRARALVTQNQPAHVQSACF
;
A
#
# COMPACT_ATOMS: atom_id res chain seq x y z
N MET A 1 -20.66 40.10 -38.19
CA MET A 1 -20.14 39.96 -36.81
C MET A 1 -18.84 40.76 -36.70
N SER A 2 -18.55 41.42 -35.57
CA SER A 2 -17.27 42.11 -35.39
C SER A 2 -16.11 41.12 -35.21
N ALA A 3 -14.91 41.46 -35.69
CA ALA A 3 -13.71 40.64 -35.56
C ALA A 3 -13.40 40.29 -34.09
N THR A 4 -13.68 41.21 -33.16
CA THR A 4 -13.54 41.00 -31.71
C THR A 4 -14.45 39.88 -31.19
N THR A 5 -15.66 39.73 -31.75
CA THR A 5 -16.60 38.67 -31.39
C THR A 5 -16.09 37.31 -31.87
N VAL A 6 -15.58 37.23 -33.09
CA VAL A 6 -15.00 35.99 -33.66
C VAL A 6 -13.78 35.56 -32.85
N ARG A 7 -12.87 36.49 -32.51
CA ARG A 7 -11.69 36.20 -31.68
C ARG A 7 -12.06 35.71 -30.27
N ARG A 8 -13.08 36.29 -29.62
CA ARG A 8 -13.59 35.83 -28.32
C ARG A 8 -14.21 34.43 -28.40
N LEU A 9 -14.99 34.13 -29.45
CA LEU A 9 -15.57 32.80 -29.67
C LEU A 9 -14.50 31.75 -29.95
N ALA A 10 -13.47 32.07 -30.73
CA ALA A 10 -12.34 31.18 -30.98
C ALA A 10 -11.59 30.85 -29.68
N VAL A 11 -11.21 31.86 -28.87
CA VAL A 11 -10.55 31.65 -27.57
C VAL A 11 -11.43 30.84 -26.62
N ALA A 12 -12.72 31.14 -26.52
CA ALA A 12 -13.65 30.38 -25.68
C ALA A 12 -13.81 28.92 -26.15
N SER A 13 -13.81 28.66 -27.46
CA SER A 13 -13.82 27.31 -28.03
C SER A 13 -12.54 26.56 -27.68
N THR A 14 -11.37 27.16 -27.92
CA THR A 14 -10.06 26.58 -27.61
C THR A 14 -9.90 26.27 -26.12
N VAL A 15 -10.25 27.19 -25.22
CA VAL A 15 -10.25 26.97 -23.77
C VAL A 15 -11.20 25.84 -23.37
N ARG A 16 -12.35 25.71 -24.04
CA ARG A 16 -13.30 24.63 -23.80
C ARG A 16 -12.75 23.27 -24.26
N THR A 17 -12.07 23.20 -25.40
CA THR A 17 -11.42 21.97 -25.90
C THR A 17 -10.33 21.52 -24.94
N TYR A 18 -9.36 22.39 -24.60
CA TYR A 18 -8.31 22.06 -23.61
C TYR A 18 -8.88 21.59 -22.25
N ALA A 19 -9.97 22.18 -21.79
CA ALA A 19 -10.62 21.78 -20.55
C ALA A 19 -11.35 20.42 -20.64
N VAL A 20 -11.81 20.00 -21.83
CA VAL A 20 -12.36 18.66 -22.06
C VAL A 20 -11.23 17.64 -22.15
N ASP A 21 -10.19 17.93 -22.94
CA ASP A 21 -9.04 17.05 -23.11
C ASP A 21 -8.37 16.74 -21.76
N ALA A 22 -8.13 17.76 -20.92
CA ALA A 22 -7.57 17.59 -19.58
C ALA A 22 -8.44 16.72 -18.65
N VAL A 23 -9.77 16.75 -18.81
CA VAL A 23 -10.71 15.92 -18.03
C VAL A 23 -10.72 14.48 -18.52
N ASP A 24 -10.64 14.25 -19.83
CA ASP A 24 -10.56 12.92 -20.41
C ASP A 24 -9.19 12.25 -20.14
N ASP A 25 -8.11 13.03 -20.15
CA ASP A 25 -6.78 12.65 -19.71
C ASP A 25 -6.77 12.24 -18.22
N LEU A 26 -7.37 13.03 -17.33
CA LEU A 26 -7.49 12.67 -15.92
C LEU A 26 -8.37 11.42 -15.73
N ARG A 27 -9.42 11.27 -16.53
CA ARG A 27 -10.26 10.07 -16.54
C ARG A 27 -9.50 8.84 -17.05
N ALA A 28 -8.57 8.99 -18.00
CA ALA A 28 -7.67 7.93 -18.43
C ALA A 28 -6.65 7.57 -17.32
N ALA A 29 -6.04 8.57 -16.69
CA ALA A 29 -5.13 8.41 -15.57
C ALA A 29 -5.76 7.67 -14.38
N LEU A 30 -6.98 8.03 -13.98
CA LEU A 30 -7.71 7.36 -12.91
C LEU A 30 -8.10 5.92 -13.28
N ARG A 31 -8.51 5.65 -14.54
CA ARG A 31 -8.75 4.28 -15.02
C ARG A 31 -7.49 3.42 -14.93
N HIS A 32 -6.35 3.96 -15.37
CA HIS A 32 -5.07 3.29 -15.27
C HIS A 32 -4.67 2.99 -13.82
N CYS A 33 -4.91 3.91 -12.88
CA CYS A 33 -4.70 3.62 -11.45
C CYS A 33 -5.55 2.45 -10.94
N VAL A 34 -6.82 2.35 -11.35
CA VAL A 34 -7.69 1.21 -11.02
C VAL A 34 -7.13 -0.10 -11.62
N GLU A 35 -6.64 -0.07 -12.85
CA GLU A 35 -6.04 -1.22 -13.53
C GLU A 35 -4.73 -1.69 -12.89
N VAL A 36 -3.83 -0.75 -12.54
CA VAL A 36 -2.57 -1.04 -11.81
C VAL A 36 -2.85 -1.73 -10.48
N VAL A 37 -3.75 -1.17 -9.65
CA VAL A 37 -4.09 -1.80 -8.36
C VAL A 37 -4.78 -3.14 -8.59
N ARG A 38 -5.72 -3.25 -9.54
CA ARG A 38 -6.38 -4.53 -9.85
C ARG A 38 -5.41 -5.63 -10.29
N ALA A 39 -4.36 -5.28 -11.03
CA ALA A 39 -3.38 -6.22 -11.56
C ALA A 39 -2.30 -6.61 -10.54
N ARG A 40 -1.85 -5.68 -9.69
CA ARG A 40 -0.73 -5.89 -8.76
C ARG A 40 -1.15 -6.17 -7.31
N ASP A 41 -2.32 -5.69 -6.88
CA ASP A 41 -2.87 -5.91 -5.55
C ASP A 41 -4.40 -6.01 -5.59
N TYR A 42 -4.88 -7.20 -5.99
CA TYR A 42 -6.30 -7.48 -6.15
C TYR A 42 -7.09 -7.41 -4.82
N GLU A 43 -6.44 -7.72 -3.69
CA GLU A 43 -7.04 -7.62 -2.35
C GLU A 43 -7.31 -6.17 -1.97
N THR A 44 -6.32 -5.30 -2.17
CA THR A 44 -6.46 -3.86 -1.97
C THR A 44 -7.44 -3.25 -2.96
N TYR A 45 -7.48 -3.70 -4.22
CA TYR A 45 -8.50 -3.29 -5.21
C TYR A 45 -9.93 -3.51 -4.68
N LEU A 46 -10.23 -4.70 -4.17
CA LEU A 46 -11.53 -5.02 -3.59
C LEU A 46 -11.82 -4.14 -2.35
N CYS A 47 -10.82 -3.91 -1.51
CA CYS A 47 -10.94 -3.00 -0.37
C CYS A 47 -11.19 -1.54 -0.80
N THR A 48 -10.64 -1.08 -1.93
CA THR A 48 -10.89 0.28 -2.46
C THR A 48 -12.32 0.40 -3.00
N LEU A 49 -12.86 -0.65 -3.62
CA LEU A 49 -14.24 -0.65 -4.12
C LEU A 49 -15.30 -0.55 -3.01
N ALA A 50 -14.95 -0.90 -1.77
CA ALA A 50 -15.82 -0.75 -0.59
C ALA A 50 -15.84 0.68 -0.04
N LEU A 51 -14.95 1.57 -0.49
CA LEU A 51 -14.95 2.98 -0.06
C LEU A 51 -16.15 3.75 -0.64
N PRO A 52 -16.60 4.83 0.01
CA PRO A 52 -17.56 5.76 -0.57
C PRO A 52 -17.08 6.25 -1.96
N ARG A 53 -18.00 6.34 -2.92
CA ARG A 53 -17.67 6.67 -4.33
C ARG A 53 -16.86 7.96 -4.51
N ALA A 54 -17.03 8.94 -3.62
CA ALA A 54 -16.29 10.20 -3.64
C ALA A 54 -14.81 10.03 -3.24
N LEU A 55 -14.48 9.04 -2.40
CA LEU A 55 -13.12 8.80 -1.89
C LEU A 55 -12.34 7.78 -2.73
N ALA A 56 -13.04 6.89 -3.43
CA ALA A 56 -12.43 5.80 -4.18
C ALA A 56 -11.40 6.27 -5.24
N PRO A 57 -11.60 7.33 -6.05
CA PRO A 57 -10.61 7.79 -7.03
C PRO A 57 -9.29 8.21 -6.39
N THR A 58 -9.35 8.98 -5.30
CA THR A 58 -8.18 9.42 -4.52
C THR A 58 -7.45 8.22 -3.90
N ALA A 59 -8.19 7.32 -3.25
CA ALA A 59 -7.60 6.13 -2.68
C ALA A 59 -6.94 5.22 -3.75
N PHE A 60 -7.53 5.10 -4.94
CA PHE A 60 -6.92 4.37 -6.05
C PHE A 60 -5.63 5.01 -6.55
N ALA A 61 -5.54 6.34 -6.64
CA ALA A 61 -4.31 7.03 -7.06
C ALA A 61 -3.14 6.78 -6.10
N ILE A 62 -3.36 6.95 -4.79
CA ILE A 62 -2.32 6.71 -3.77
C ILE A 62 -1.94 5.21 -3.69
N ARG A 63 -2.92 4.30 -3.80
CA ARG A 63 -2.66 2.85 -3.82
C ARG A 63 -1.91 2.42 -5.08
N ALA A 64 -2.22 3.00 -6.25
CA ALA A 64 -1.48 2.76 -7.49
C ALA A 64 -0.02 3.22 -7.38
N LEU A 65 0.23 4.39 -6.77
CA LEU A 65 1.59 4.87 -6.51
C LEU A 65 2.40 3.91 -5.62
N ASN A 66 1.79 3.37 -4.56
CA ASN A 66 2.45 2.36 -3.73
C ASN A 66 2.75 1.07 -4.52
N CYS A 67 1.85 0.64 -5.41
CA CYS A 67 2.05 -0.52 -6.28
C CYS A 67 3.15 -0.31 -7.32
N GLU A 68 3.21 0.87 -7.94
CA GLU A 68 4.27 1.24 -8.89
C GLU A 68 5.63 1.24 -8.18
N THR A 69 5.80 2.11 -7.19
CA THR A 69 7.07 2.27 -6.46
C THR A 69 7.54 0.97 -5.77
N GLY A 70 6.62 0.14 -5.27
CA GLY A 70 6.95 -1.15 -4.65
C GLY A 70 7.44 -2.21 -5.64
N SER A 71 7.04 -2.12 -6.90
CA SER A 71 7.45 -3.07 -7.95
C SER A 71 8.77 -2.72 -8.65
N ILE A 72 9.32 -1.53 -8.42
CA ILE A 72 10.50 -1.05 -9.15
C ILE A 72 11.73 -1.92 -8.87
N VAL A 73 12.04 -2.21 -7.60
CA VAL A 73 13.27 -2.97 -7.27
C VAL A 73 13.23 -4.39 -7.84
N GLY A 74 12.04 -5.01 -7.87
CA GLY A 74 11.85 -6.35 -8.47
C GLY A 74 11.72 -6.38 -10.00
N SER A 75 11.69 -5.21 -10.67
CA SER A 75 11.56 -5.08 -12.14
C SER A 75 12.68 -4.24 -12.78
N ALA A 76 13.68 -3.85 -12.00
CA ALA A 76 14.89 -3.19 -12.47
C ALA A 76 15.95 -4.23 -12.87
N SER A 77 16.86 -3.82 -13.76
CA SER A 77 18.01 -4.64 -14.19
C SER A 77 19.18 -4.59 -13.21
N SER A 78 19.24 -3.57 -12.34
CA SER A 78 20.27 -3.35 -11.32
C SER A 78 19.72 -2.47 -10.19
N SER A 79 20.43 -2.42 -9.06
CA SER A 79 20.14 -1.47 -7.96
C SER A 79 20.14 -0.02 -8.46
N ASP A 80 21.19 0.41 -9.18
CA ASP A 80 21.27 1.77 -9.74
C ASP A 80 20.07 2.13 -10.62
N ALA A 81 19.61 1.17 -11.46
CA ALA A 81 18.43 1.37 -12.29
C ALA A 81 17.13 1.46 -11.47
N ALA A 82 17.03 0.75 -10.34
CA ALA A 82 15.92 0.89 -9.41
C ALA A 82 15.95 2.26 -8.70
N VAL A 83 17.13 2.66 -8.19
CA VAL A 83 17.35 3.95 -7.54
C VAL A 83 17.04 5.10 -8.49
N ALA A 84 17.54 5.08 -9.73
CA ALA A 84 17.27 6.13 -10.71
C ALA A 84 15.77 6.28 -11.02
N ARG A 85 15.04 5.17 -11.19
CA ARG A 85 13.56 5.20 -11.38
C ARG A 85 12.83 5.75 -10.15
N LEU A 86 13.30 5.43 -8.94
CA LEU A 86 12.70 5.92 -7.69
C LEU A 86 13.04 7.38 -7.40
N MET A 87 14.23 7.85 -7.77
CA MET A 87 14.58 9.28 -7.75
C MET A 87 13.66 10.07 -8.68
N TRP A 88 13.42 9.59 -9.91
CA TRP A 88 12.42 10.20 -10.81
C TRP A 88 11.04 10.30 -10.17
N TRP A 89 10.59 9.28 -9.42
CA TRP A 89 9.33 9.34 -8.67
C TRP A 89 9.34 10.34 -7.52
N SER A 90 10.49 10.56 -6.87
CA SER A 90 10.66 11.61 -5.88
C SER A 90 10.56 12.98 -6.54
N ASP A 91 11.33 13.22 -7.60
CA ASP A 91 11.39 14.52 -8.27
C ASP A 91 10.03 14.89 -8.89
N ALA A 92 9.37 13.95 -9.56
CA ALA A 92 8.07 14.15 -10.23
C ALA A 92 6.86 14.33 -9.29
N LEU A 93 7.02 14.14 -7.97
CA LEU A 93 5.93 14.20 -6.98
C LEU A 93 6.23 15.05 -5.74
N VAL A 94 7.50 15.31 -5.46
CA VAL A 94 8.02 15.98 -4.24
C VAL A 94 8.94 17.14 -4.60
N GLY A 95 9.46 17.22 -5.83
CA GLY A 95 10.32 18.31 -6.27
C GLY A 95 9.64 19.67 -6.19
N ASP A 96 10.39 20.68 -5.71
CA ASP A 96 9.94 22.07 -5.60
C ASP A 96 9.98 22.83 -6.95
N ASP A 97 10.42 22.16 -8.03
CA ASP A 97 10.55 22.77 -9.36
C ASP A 97 9.19 23.17 -9.95
N GLU A 98 8.99 24.48 -10.11
CA GLU A 98 8.00 25.06 -11.03
C GLU A 98 8.43 24.83 -12.51
N GLY A 99 8.66 23.55 -12.88
CA GLY A 99 8.84 23.13 -14.26
C GLY A 99 7.59 23.46 -15.10
N PRO A 100 7.74 23.87 -16.36
CA PRO A 100 6.85 24.82 -17.05
C PRO A 100 5.39 24.35 -17.17
N GLY A 101 4.57 24.65 -16.17
CA GLY A 101 3.11 24.41 -16.15
C GLY A 101 2.67 22.97 -16.41
N GLY A 102 3.58 22.00 -16.25
CA GLY A 102 3.44 20.66 -16.82
C GLY A 102 2.74 19.67 -15.91
N THR A 103 1.57 19.16 -16.32
CA THR A 103 0.97 17.99 -15.67
C THR A 103 1.85 16.76 -15.92
N PRO A 104 2.17 15.93 -14.90
CA PRO A 104 3.03 14.76 -15.09
C PRO A 104 2.60 13.86 -16.26
N ALA A 105 3.57 13.40 -17.04
CA ALA A 105 3.33 12.52 -18.18
C ALA A 105 2.86 11.12 -17.74
N HIS A 106 3.38 10.61 -16.61
CA HIS A 106 2.99 9.29 -16.10
C HIS A 106 1.55 9.33 -15.54
N PRO A 107 0.65 8.41 -15.96
CA PRO A 107 -0.76 8.47 -15.59
C PRO A 107 -1.00 8.42 -14.06
N VAL A 108 -0.27 7.58 -13.32
CA VAL A 108 -0.37 7.54 -11.86
C VAL A 108 0.11 8.84 -11.20
N ALA A 109 1.20 9.45 -11.67
CA ALA A 109 1.68 10.73 -11.11
C ALA A 109 0.68 11.86 -11.36
N ARG A 110 0.09 11.91 -12.56
CA ARG A 110 -1.01 12.82 -12.92
C ARG A 110 -2.23 12.65 -12.00
N ALA A 111 -2.64 11.41 -11.73
CA ALA A 111 -3.74 11.13 -10.82
C ALA A 111 -3.42 11.57 -9.38
N VAL A 112 -2.21 11.28 -8.88
CA VAL A 112 -1.77 11.71 -7.54
C VAL A 112 -1.78 13.23 -7.42
N ALA A 113 -1.14 13.95 -8.35
CA ALA A 113 -1.14 15.41 -8.38
C ALA A 113 -2.56 16.00 -8.41
N ALA A 114 -3.45 15.47 -9.25
CA ALA A 114 -4.85 15.89 -9.30
C ALA A 114 -5.63 15.63 -7.99
N THR A 115 -5.27 14.58 -7.24
CA THR A 115 -5.93 14.25 -5.96
C THR A 115 -5.39 15.02 -4.76
N LEU A 116 -4.13 15.46 -4.80
CA LEU A 116 -3.52 16.30 -3.77
C LEU A 116 -3.76 17.80 -4.02
N GLY A 117 -4.08 18.18 -5.26
CA GLY A 117 -4.27 19.56 -5.69
C GLY A 117 -2.97 20.28 -6.04
N PRO A 118 -3.05 21.53 -6.55
CA PRO A 118 -1.87 22.32 -6.90
C PRO A 118 -1.04 22.73 -5.68
N GLU A 119 -1.67 22.83 -4.50
CA GLU A 119 -1.03 23.13 -3.22
C GLU A 119 -1.29 21.99 -2.23
N PRO A 120 -0.54 20.87 -2.30
CA PRO A 120 -0.65 19.81 -1.31
C PRO A 120 -0.39 20.31 0.11
N SER A 121 -0.98 19.66 1.11
CA SER A 121 -0.67 19.97 2.51
C SER A 121 0.80 19.61 2.82
N ALA A 122 1.45 20.33 3.73
CA ALA A 122 2.81 19.98 4.19
C ALA A 122 2.86 18.53 4.70
N ARG A 123 1.81 18.11 5.42
CA ARG A 123 1.61 16.72 5.88
C ARG A 123 1.55 15.72 4.71
N ALA A 124 0.84 16.03 3.64
CA ALA A 124 0.78 15.17 2.45
C ALA A 124 2.15 15.06 1.78
N ARG A 125 2.89 16.18 1.60
CA ARG A 125 4.28 16.17 1.11
C ARG A 125 5.19 15.30 1.98
N THR A 126 5.10 15.41 3.31
CA THR A 126 5.90 14.57 4.24
C THR A 126 5.64 13.08 4.05
N TRP A 127 4.38 12.64 4.00
CA TRP A 127 4.07 11.21 3.82
C TRP A 127 4.43 10.69 2.43
N LEU A 128 4.22 11.51 1.39
CA LEU A 128 4.59 11.20 0.02
C LEU A 128 6.11 11.00 -0.13
N LYS A 129 6.89 11.95 0.39
CA LYS A 129 8.36 11.87 0.46
C LYS A 129 8.83 10.64 1.21
N ARG A 130 8.34 10.44 2.45
CA ARG A 130 8.72 9.31 3.32
C ARG A 130 8.47 7.95 2.66
N MET A 131 7.37 7.79 1.94
CA MET A 131 7.03 6.57 1.20
C MET A 131 8.02 6.27 0.06
N VAL A 132 8.39 7.27 -0.74
CA VAL A 132 9.33 7.08 -1.86
C VAL A 132 10.75 6.89 -1.34
N GLU A 133 11.17 7.68 -0.35
CA GLU A 133 12.49 7.54 0.28
C GLU A 133 12.70 6.17 0.95
N ALA A 134 11.66 5.56 1.53
CA ALA A 134 11.74 4.20 2.07
C ALA A 134 12.14 3.17 1.01
N ARG A 135 11.60 3.33 -0.21
CA ARG A 135 11.90 2.48 -1.37
C ARG A 135 13.29 2.79 -1.95
N ILE A 136 13.73 4.05 -1.91
CA ILE A 136 15.10 4.44 -2.30
C ILE A 136 16.13 3.85 -1.34
N ARG A 137 15.86 3.85 -0.02
CA ARG A 137 16.72 3.18 0.98
C ARG A 137 16.79 1.67 0.71
N ASP A 138 15.64 1.00 0.60
CA ASP A 138 15.56 -0.43 0.28
C ASP A 138 16.30 -0.82 -1.02
N ALA A 139 16.27 0.04 -2.04
CA ALA A 139 16.99 -0.19 -3.30
C ALA A 139 18.51 -0.04 -3.18
N ARG A 140 19.01 0.74 -2.21
CA ARG A 140 20.45 0.98 -1.94
C ARG A 140 21.04 0.03 -0.90
N GLU A 141 20.21 -0.66 -0.12
CA GLU A 141 20.66 -1.53 0.97
C GLU A 141 21.18 -2.87 0.41
N ASP A 142 22.49 -3.10 0.53
CA ASP A 142 23.12 -4.36 0.12
C ASP A 142 22.92 -5.45 1.20
N GLY A 143 21.82 -6.21 1.08
CA GLY A 143 21.59 -7.43 1.85
C GLY A 143 20.23 -7.49 2.56
N PRO A 144 20.04 -8.49 3.44
CA PRO A 144 18.83 -8.62 4.24
C PRO A 144 18.80 -7.61 5.40
N PRO A 145 17.60 -7.29 5.94
CA PRO A 145 17.47 -6.48 7.16
C PRO A 145 18.19 -7.16 8.33
N ARG A 146 18.69 -6.37 9.30
CA ARG A 146 19.45 -6.93 10.42
C ARG A 146 18.51 -7.53 11.46
N GLU A 147 17.46 -6.78 11.80
CA GLU A 147 16.49 -7.10 12.84
C GLU A 147 15.04 -6.89 12.38
N ILE A 148 14.08 -7.47 13.11
CA ILE A 148 12.62 -7.26 12.87
C ILE A 148 12.25 -5.77 12.91
N ILE A 149 12.93 -4.96 13.72
CA ILE A 149 12.65 -3.51 13.83
C ILE A 149 12.98 -2.74 12.53
N ASP A 150 13.92 -3.23 11.72
CA ASP A 150 14.24 -2.63 10.40
C ASP A 150 13.09 -2.87 9.41
N LEU A 151 12.54 -4.10 9.42
CA LEU A 151 11.35 -4.45 8.64
C LEU A 151 10.13 -3.61 9.06
N GLU A 152 9.89 -3.46 10.36
CA GLU A 152 8.83 -2.60 10.87
C GLU A 152 9.02 -1.13 10.46
N ARG A 153 10.26 -0.63 10.45
CA ARG A 153 10.57 0.73 10.01
C ARG A 153 10.29 0.90 8.52
N TYR A 154 10.76 -0.01 7.67
CA TYR A 154 10.46 -0.01 6.24
C TYR A 154 8.95 -0.12 5.97
N ALA A 155 8.25 -1.04 6.64
CA ALA A 155 6.82 -1.23 6.48
C ALA A 155 6.02 0.00 6.95
N SER A 156 6.42 0.66 8.04
CA SER A 156 5.86 1.93 8.50
C SER A 156 6.11 3.05 7.50
N ASP A 157 7.35 3.20 7.02
CA ASP A 157 7.76 4.30 6.15
C ASP A 157 7.13 4.18 4.75
N ALA A 158 6.99 2.98 4.21
CA ALA A 158 6.37 2.74 2.92
C ALA A 158 4.84 2.57 3.03
N HIS A 159 4.36 1.51 3.68
CA HIS A 159 2.93 1.15 3.68
C HIS A 159 2.12 1.97 4.69
N GLY A 160 2.69 2.29 5.86
CA GLY A 160 2.08 3.21 6.83
C GLY A 160 1.90 4.61 6.25
N SER A 161 2.95 5.19 5.65
CA SER A 161 2.84 6.48 4.96
C SER A 161 1.83 6.46 3.81
N ALA A 162 1.79 5.40 3.00
CA ALA A 162 0.79 5.26 1.92
C ALA A 162 -0.65 5.30 2.45
N MET A 163 -0.91 4.61 3.57
CA MET A 163 -2.23 4.58 4.20
C MET A 163 -2.60 5.93 4.82
N THR A 164 -1.68 6.57 5.55
CA THR A 164 -1.90 7.90 6.16
C THR A 164 -2.08 8.99 5.11
N LEU A 165 -1.35 8.92 3.99
CA LEU A 165 -1.52 9.81 2.85
C LEU A 165 -2.89 9.63 2.18
N ALA A 166 -3.36 8.39 2.03
CA ALA A 166 -4.69 8.13 1.47
C ALA A 166 -5.82 8.67 2.36
N LEU A 167 -5.65 8.67 3.69
CA LEU A 167 -6.57 9.32 4.63
C LEU A 167 -6.51 10.85 4.50
N ASP A 168 -5.30 11.47 4.50
CA ASP A 168 -5.14 12.93 4.38
C ASP A 168 -5.73 13.48 3.08
N ALA A 169 -5.44 12.81 1.95
CA ALA A 169 -5.94 13.18 0.63
C ALA A 169 -7.47 13.02 0.51
N CYS A 170 -8.09 12.21 1.37
CA CYS A 170 -9.54 12.08 1.50
C CYS A 170 -10.16 13.03 2.53
N GLY A 171 -9.38 13.97 3.09
CA GLY A 171 -9.81 14.95 4.09
C GLY A 171 -9.93 14.37 5.51
N ILE A 172 -9.46 13.14 5.75
CA ILE A 172 -9.59 12.45 7.03
C ILE A 172 -8.30 12.67 7.85
N ARG A 173 -8.38 13.57 8.83
CA ARG A 173 -7.29 13.92 9.75
C ARG A 173 -7.72 13.66 11.19
N ASN A 174 -7.23 12.59 11.80
CA ASN A 174 -7.58 12.21 13.16
C ASN A 174 -6.46 11.34 13.76
N THR A 175 -6.03 11.67 14.99
CA THR A 175 -4.88 11.03 15.65
C THR A 175 -5.07 9.54 15.89
N ASP A 176 -6.28 9.08 16.25
CA ASP A 176 -6.56 7.64 16.43
C ASP A 176 -6.54 6.88 15.09
N ALA A 177 -7.05 7.49 14.02
CA ALA A 177 -6.94 6.95 12.67
C ALA A 177 -5.48 6.89 12.20
N ASP A 178 -4.66 7.90 12.50
CA ASP A 178 -3.24 7.94 12.14
C ASP A 178 -2.43 6.85 12.89
N HIS A 179 -2.68 6.68 14.19
CA HIS A 179 -2.06 5.59 14.96
C HIS A 179 -2.50 4.21 14.46
N ALA A 180 -3.80 4.01 14.22
CA ALA A 180 -4.29 2.75 13.66
C ALA A 180 -3.71 2.48 12.25
N ALA A 181 -3.56 3.52 11.42
CA ALA A 181 -3.00 3.41 10.07
C ALA A 181 -1.51 3.08 10.09
N SER A 182 -0.75 3.61 11.06
CA SER A 182 0.64 3.23 11.31
C SER A 182 0.77 1.73 11.63
N HIS A 183 -0.01 1.24 12.59
CA HIS A 183 -0.01 -0.19 12.95
C HIS A 183 -0.48 -1.07 11.78
N LEU A 184 -1.61 -0.77 11.14
CA LEU A 184 -2.08 -1.58 10.01
C LEU A 184 -1.12 -1.52 8.82
N GLY A 185 -0.50 -0.37 8.56
CA GLY A 185 0.53 -0.21 7.53
C GLY A 185 1.74 -1.10 7.75
N LYS A 186 2.25 -1.18 9.00
CA LYS A 186 3.28 -2.16 9.38
C LYS A 186 2.83 -3.59 9.11
N ALA A 187 1.63 -3.97 9.55
CA ALA A 187 1.12 -5.33 9.36
C ALA A 187 0.94 -5.70 7.87
N ILE A 188 0.49 -4.75 7.03
CA ILE A 188 0.41 -4.90 5.57
C ILE A 188 1.82 -5.10 4.98
N GLY A 189 2.79 -4.25 5.32
CA GLY A 189 4.15 -4.32 4.77
C GLY A 189 4.86 -5.62 5.13
N LEU A 190 4.82 -6.03 6.40
CA LEU A 190 5.40 -7.30 6.86
C LEU A 190 4.75 -8.51 6.14
N SER A 191 3.43 -8.50 6.01
CA SER A 191 2.70 -9.55 5.28
C SER A 191 3.02 -9.57 3.78
N ALA A 192 3.24 -8.41 3.17
CA ALA A 192 3.63 -8.31 1.76
C ALA A 192 5.04 -8.86 1.51
N LEU A 193 5.98 -8.62 2.43
CA LEU A 193 7.34 -9.16 2.34
C LEU A 193 7.36 -10.69 2.52
N LEU A 194 6.62 -11.22 3.50
CA LEU A 194 6.45 -12.67 3.69
C LEU A 194 5.82 -13.33 2.45
N ARG A 195 4.76 -12.73 1.89
CA ARG A 195 4.10 -13.17 0.66
C ARG A 195 5.03 -13.11 -0.56
N GLY A 196 5.91 -12.10 -0.59
CA GLY A 196 6.87 -11.87 -1.65
C GLY A 196 8.11 -12.77 -1.62
N THR A 197 8.34 -13.55 -0.55
CA THR A 197 9.58 -14.30 -0.33
C THR A 197 10.06 -15.09 -1.57
N THR A 198 9.20 -15.88 -2.22
CA THR A 198 9.56 -16.64 -3.44
C THR A 198 9.98 -15.75 -4.63
N ALA A 199 9.43 -14.55 -4.76
CA ALA A 199 9.82 -13.58 -5.79
C ALA A 199 11.14 -12.90 -5.44
N HIS A 200 11.33 -12.54 -4.17
CA HIS A 200 12.56 -11.94 -3.66
C HIS A 200 13.75 -12.90 -3.75
N SER A 201 13.58 -14.17 -3.36
CA SER A 201 14.62 -15.21 -3.48
C SER A 201 15.13 -15.36 -4.92
N ARG A 202 14.23 -15.36 -5.91
CA ARG A 202 14.60 -15.40 -7.35
C ARG A 202 15.36 -14.17 -7.82
N GLN A 203 15.21 -13.05 -7.14
CA GLN A 203 15.95 -11.80 -7.37
C GLN A 203 17.23 -11.71 -6.52
N ARG A 204 17.59 -12.79 -5.79
CA ARG A 204 18.62 -12.83 -4.74
C ARG A 204 18.49 -11.71 -3.70
N ARG A 205 17.25 -11.39 -3.32
CA ARG A 205 16.90 -10.53 -2.19
C ARG A 205 16.23 -11.37 -1.09
N CYS A 206 16.54 -11.08 0.16
CA CYS A 206 15.96 -11.73 1.32
C CYS A 206 15.45 -10.66 2.29
N TYR A 207 14.26 -10.89 2.86
CA TYR A 207 13.65 -10.02 3.86
C TYR A 207 13.42 -10.72 5.20
N LEU A 208 13.93 -11.94 5.39
CA LEU A 208 14.02 -12.54 6.72
C LEU A 208 15.22 -11.89 7.44
N PRO A 209 15.07 -11.39 8.69
CA PRO A 209 16.14 -10.71 9.40
C PRO A 209 17.36 -11.60 9.67
N ILE A 210 18.55 -11.02 9.65
CA ILE A 210 19.81 -11.74 9.87
C ILE A 210 19.87 -12.33 11.29
N ASP A 211 19.43 -11.59 12.31
CA ASP A 211 19.40 -12.08 13.71
C ASP A 211 18.46 -13.30 13.87
N VAL A 212 17.27 -13.22 13.27
CA VAL A 212 16.27 -14.29 13.27
C VAL A 212 16.81 -15.50 12.51
N CYS A 213 17.37 -15.29 11.32
CA CYS A 213 17.98 -16.37 10.54
C CYS A 213 19.10 -17.07 11.32
N ALA A 214 19.99 -16.31 11.96
CA ALA A 214 21.09 -16.86 12.76
C ALA A 214 20.59 -17.68 13.96
N ARG A 215 19.56 -17.21 14.68
CA ARG A 215 18.93 -17.94 15.80
C ARG A 215 18.33 -19.28 15.37
N HIS A 216 17.86 -19.38 14.14
CA HIS A 216 17.23 -20.59 13.56
C HIS A 216 18.14 -21.39 12.62
N GLY A 217 19.45 -21.10 12.58
CA GLY A 217 20.42 -21.81 11.73
C GLY A 217 20.20 -21.65 10.22
N VAL A 218 19.47 -20.61 9.79
CA VAL A 218 19.15 -20.33 8.39
C VAL A 218 20.26 -19.54 7.71
N SER A 219 20.72 -20.01 6.55
CA SER A 219 21.59 -19.23 5.67
C SER A 219 20.78 -18.41 4.67
N THR A 220 21.26 -17.23 4.28
CA THR A 220 20.62 -16.43 3.23
C THR A 220 20.61 -17.17 1.88
N GLU A 221 21.62 -17.99 1.60
CA GLU A 221 21.72 -18.77 0.36
C GLU A 221 20.65 -19.88 0.29
N SER A 222 20.34 -20.58 1.39
CA SER A 222 19.22 -21.54 1.41
C SER A 222 17.86 -20.85 1.18
N VAL A 223 17.69 -19.61 1.66
CA VAL A 223 16.51 -18.79 1.32
C VAL A 223 16.47 -18.42 -0.17
N TYR A 224 17.61 -18.04 -0.77
CA TYR A 224 17.68 -17.75 -2.21
C TYR A 224 17.37 -18.98 -3.09
N ARG A 225 17.79 -20.17 -2.66
CA ARG A 225 17.47 -21.44 -3.33
C ARG A 225 16.04 -21.92 -3.11
N MET A 226 15.30 -21.27 -2.20
CA MET A 226 13.96 -21.68 -1.77
C MET A 226 13.96 -23.10 -1.17
N GLU A 227 15.00 -23.44 -0.42
CA GLU A 227 15.12 -24.72 0.29
C GLU A 227 14.23 -24.69 1.55
N PRO A 228 13.13 -25.48 1.62
CA PRO A 228 12.25 -25.46 2.78
C PRO A 228 12.94 -26.12 3.98
N SER A 229 12.98 -25.43 5.12
CA SER A 229 13.54 -25.96 6.37
C SER A 229 12.71 -25.51 7.56
N GLU A 230 12.82 -26.24 8.68
CA GLU A 230 12.21 -25.84 9.95
C GLU A 230 12.66 -24.44 10.37
N GLY A 231 13.96 -24.15 10.25
CA GLY A 231 14.49 -22.82 10.58
C GLY A 231 13.90 -21.68 9.73
N VAL A 232 13.65 -21.90 8.43
CA VAL A 232 12.99 -20.88 7.57
C VAL A 232 11.55 -20.65 8.03
N ARG A 233 10.83 -21.72 8.41
CA ARG A 233 9.46 -21.61 8.94
C ARG A 233 9.43 -20.91 10.30
N SER A 234 10.37 -21.22 11.19
CA SER A 234 10.56 -20.51 12.47
C SER A 234 10.91 -19.02 12.27
N ALA A 235 11.75 -18.70 11.29
CA ALA A 235 12.08 -17.31 10.94
C ALA A 235 10.87 -16.55 10.36
N ALA A 236 10.10 -17.18 9.48
CA ALA A 236 8.85 -16.63 8.96
C ALA A 236 7.80 -16.45 10.06
N HIS A 237 7.71 -17.37 11.02
CA HIS A 237 6.82 -17.29 12.18
C HIS A 237 7.11 -16.06 13.05
N GLU A 238 8.37 -15.72 13.34
CA GLU A 238 8.68 -14.51 14.13
C GLU A 238 8.25 -13.22 13.42
N VAL A 239 8.48 -13.11 12.10
CA VAL A 239 8.02 -11.97 11.30
C VAL A 239 6.48 -11.93 11.21
N ALA A 240 5.82 -13.09 11.13
CA ALA A 240 4.36 -13.21 11.16
C ALA A 240 3.77 -12.80 12.52
N CYS A 241 4.46 -13.12 13.63
CA CYS A 241 4.09 -12.66 14.97
C CYS A 241 4.15 -11.13 15.09
N ALA A 242 5.20 -10.49 14.57
CA ALA A 242 5.29 -9.03 14.52
C ALA A 242 4.15 -8.42 13.68
N ALA A 243 3.86 -9.00 12.50
CA ALA A 243 2.73 -8.59 11.67
C ALA A 243 1.38 -8.71 12.39
N LYS A 244 1.17 -9.81 13.14
CA LYS A 244 -0.03 -10.04 13.95
C LYS A 244 -0.16 -9.06 15.11
N ALA A 245 0.92 -8.81 15.86
CA ALA A 245 0.92 -7.87 16.97
C ALA A 245 0.52 -6.46 16.49
N HIS A 246 1.00 -6.02 15.33
CA HIS A 246 0.56 -4.78 14.70
C HIS A 246 -0.90 -4.82 14.22
N LEU A 247 -1.36 -5.92 13.62
CA LEU A 247 -2.75 -6.09 13.21
C LEU A 247 -3.71 -6.02 14.41
N ASP A 248 -3.40 -6.70 15.50
CA ASP A 248 -4.22 -6.71 16.71
C ASP A 248 -4.20 -5.35 17.41
N SER A 249 -3.04 -4.67 17.44
CA SER A 249 -2.94 -3.29 17.91
C SER A 249 -3.86 -2.35 17.12
N ALA A 250 -3.87 -2.44 15.79
CA ALA A 250 -4.79 -1.64 14.97
C ALA A 250 -6.26 -1.97 15.24
N ARG A 251 -6.58 -3.26 15.47
CA ARG A 251 -7.93 -3.72 15.84
C ARG A 251 -8.39 -3.19 17.19
N ALA A 252 -7.51 -3.12 18.19
CA ALA A 252 -7.81 -2.54 19.49
C ALA A 252 -8.14 -1.03 19.43
N MET A 253 -7.79 -0.33 18.34
CA MET A 253 -8.15 1.07 18.12
C MET A 253 -9.50 1.26 17.40
N ALA A 254 -10.16 0.18 16.95
CA ALA A 254 -11.31 0.21 16.05
C ALA A 254 -12.52 1.02 16.56
N GLU A 255 -12.69 1.16 17.88
CA GLU A 255 -13.76 1.96 18.48
C GLU A 255 -13.47 3.47 18.43
N ARG A 256 -12.20 3.86 18.66
CA ARG A 256 -11.73 5.26 18.64
C ARG A 256 -11.65 5.85 17.23
N VAL A 257 -11.41 5.00 16.22
CA VAL A 257 -11.31 5.45 14.83
C VAL A 257 -12.65 6.00 14.32
N PRO A 258 -12.69 7.22 13.72
CA PRO A 258 -13.92 7.83 13.21
C PRO A 258 -14.58 7.00 12.10
N LYS A 259 -15.91 7.09 12.00
CA LYS A 259 -16.75 6.23 11.14
C LYS A 259 -16.36 6.35 9.65
N GLU A 260 -15.98 7.55 9.26
CA GLU A 260 -15.56 7.95 7.91
C GLU A 260 -14.23 7.27 7.51
N ALA A 261 -13.36 7.02 8.49
CA ALA A 261 -12.06 6.37 8.29
C ALA A 261 -12.15 4.84 8.23
N LYS A 262 -13.10 4.22 8.96
CA LYS A 262 -13.20 2.75 9.09
C LYS A 262 -13.10 1.99 7.76
N PRO A 263 -13.73 2.40 6.64
CA PRO A 263 -13.60 1.73 5.35
C PRO A 263 -12.15 1.53 4.84
N PHE A 264 -11.22 2.42 5.16
CA PHE A 264 -9.80 2.30 4.75
C PHE A 264 -9.10 1.12 5.44
N PHE A 265 -9.57 0.74 6.63
CA PHE A 265 -9.03 -0.33 7.46
C PHE A 265 -9.49 -1.73 7.04
N LEU A 266 -10.32 -1.86 6.01
CA LEU A 266 -10.80 -3.16 5.50
C LEU A 266 -9.65 -4.10 5.07
N GLN A 267 -8.46 -3.56 4.80
CA GLN A 267 -7.21 -4.32 4.59
C GLN A 267 -6.80 -5.15 5.84
N ALA A 268 -7.28 -4.84 7.05
CA ALA A 268 -7.12 -5.68 8.24
C ALA A 268 -7.76 -7.06 8.10
N VAL A 269 -8.75 -7.21 7.19
CA VAL A 269 -9.33 -8.50 6.82
C VAL A 269 -8.36 -9.30 5.94
N THR A 270 -7.70 -8.67 4.98
CA THR A 270 -6.83 -9.35 4.01
C THR A 270 -5.50 -9.76 4.65
N VAL A 271 -4.92 -8.89 5.48
CA VAL A 271 -3.77 -9.21 6.34
C VAL A 271 -4.09 -10.38 7.27
N GLY A 272 -5.21 -10.32 8.00
CA GLY A 272 -5.60 -11.41 8.91
C GLY A 272 -5.73 -12.76 8.20
N ARG A 273 -6.43 -12.78 7.07
CA ARG A 273 -6.64 -14.00 6.28
C ARG A 273 -5.37 -14.55 5.64
N TYR A 274 -4.41 -13.69 5.31
CA TYR A 274 -3.09 -14.12 4.85
C TYR A 274 -2.30 -14.79 5.98
N LEU A 275 -2.31 -14.21 7.18
CA LEU A 275 -1.68 -14.79 8.37
C LEU A 275 -2.34 -16.13 8.75
N ASP A 276 -3.68 -16.23 8.71
CA ASP A 276 -4.42 -17.50 8.92
C ASP A 276 -3.99 -18.59 7.90
N ALA A 277 -3.75 -18.20 6.64
CA ALA A 277 -3.35 -19.12 5.58
C ALA A 277 -1.88 -19.56 5.70
N LEU A 278 -1.01 -18.68 6.20
CA LEU A 278 0.39 -18.96 6.52
C LEU A 278 0.49 -19.90 7.73
N GLU A 279 -0.31 -19.67 8.78
CA GLU A 279 -0.43 -20.57 9.95
C GLU A 279 -0.84 -21.98 9.53
N ALA A 280 -1.86 -22.08 8.66
CA ALA A 280 -2.38 -23.35 8.15
C ALA A 280 -1.39 -24.11 7.23
N ARG A 281 -0.20 -23.56 6.97
CA ARG A 281 0.92 -24.18 6.23
C ARG A 281 2.22 -24.21 7.04
N ASP A 282 2.11 -24.19 8.37
CA ASP A 282 3.27 -24.26 9.28
C ASP A 282 4.31 -23.15 8.98
N PHE A 283 3.86 -21.98 8.52
CA PHE A 283 4.69 -20.86 8.10
C PHE A 283 5.62 -21.12 6.90
N ASP A 284 5.28 -22.08 6.03
CA ASP A 284 5.96 -22.26 4.75
C ASP A 284 5.71 -21.08 3.79
N VAL A 285 6.71 -20.19 3.71
CA VAL A 285 6.74 -19.02 2.81
C VAL A 285 7.05 -19.38 1.35
N PHE A 286 7.41 -20.63 1.05
CA PHE A 286 7.61 -21.12 -0.31
C PHE A 286 6.35 -21.78 -0.91
N ASP A 287 5.31 -22.04 -0.10
CA ASP A 287 4.02 -22.56 -0.54
C ASP A 287 3.34 -21.61 -1.57
N GLU A 288 3.05 -22.13 -2.76
CA GLU A 288 2.50 -21.34 -3.86
C GLU A 288 1.09 -20.77 -3.55
N THR A 289 0.33 -21.42 -2.67
CA THR A 289 -0.99 -20.94 -2.25
C THR A 289 -0.88 -19.78 -1.27
N VAL A 290 0.13 -19.79 -0.39
CA VAL A 290 0.46 -18.67 0.51
C VAL A 290 0.90 -17.46 -0.32
N ALA A 291 1.78 -17.65 -1.31
CA ALA A 291 2.20 -16.61 -2.25
C ALA A 291 1.01 -16.00 -3.03
N LYS A 292 -0.03 -16.80 -3.34
CA LYS A 292 -1.28 -16.35 -4.00
C LYS A 292 -2.31 -15.71 -3.05
N GLY A 293 -2.01 -15.55 -1.75
CA GLY A 293 -2.93 -14.96 -0.77
C GLY A 293 -3.98 -15.93 -0.20
N GLY A 294 -3.71 -17.24 -0.25
CA GLY A 294 -4.62 -18.28 0.23
C GLY A 294 -5.82 -18.49 -0.70
N ALA A 295 -7.01 -18.68 -0.13
CA ALA A 295 -8.23 -19.02 -0.88
C ALA A 295 -8.95 -17.76 -1.42
N PRO A 296 -8.89 -17.42 -2.74
CA PRO A 296 -9.27 -16.10 -3.22
C PRO A 296 -10.77 -15.79 -3.11
N LEU A 297 -11.63 -16.78 -3.32
CA LEU A 297 -13.08 -16.64 -3.19
C LEU A 297 -13.51 -16.43 -1.73
N ALA A 298 -12.84 -17.09 -0.78
CA ALA A 298 -13.11 -16.90 0.64
C ALA A 298 -12.65 -15.52 1.12
N THR A 299 -11.53 -15.00 0.60
CA THR A 299 -11.09 -13.62 0.85
C THR A 299 -12.01 -12.59 0.22
N GLN A 300 -12.47 -12.79 -1.02
CA GLN A 300 -13.51 -11.94 -1.64
C GLN A 300 -14.79 -11.90 -0.81
N GLY A 301 -15.28 -13.06 -0.36
CA GLY A 301 -16.47 -13.19 0.48
C GLY A 301 -16.31 -12.48 1.82
N ALA A 302 -15.16 -12.62 2.47
CA ALA A 302 -14.85 -11.93 3.73
C ALA A 302 -14.80 -10.41 3.55
N ILE A 303 -14.10 -9.89 2.54
CA ILE A 303 -14.05 -8.45 2.25
C ILE A 303 -15.47 -7.90 2.02
N ALA A 304 -16.28 -8.57 1.20
CA ALA A 304 -17.66 -8.18 0.93
C ALA A 304 -18.55 -8.20 2.19
N TRP A 305 -18.39 -9.21 3.05
CA TRP A 305 -19.11 -9.35 4.31
C TRP A 305 -18.77 -8.25 5.32
N HIS A 306 -17.47 -7.98 5.51
CA HIS A 306 -17.00 -6.95 6.44
C HIS A 306 -17.28 -5.53 5.94
N ALA A 307 -17.23 -5.30 4.62
CA ALA A 307 -17.73 -4.08 4.01
C ALA A 307 -19.24 -3.88 4.26
N PHE A 308 -20.06 -4.92 4.02
CA PHE A 308 -21.50 -4.87 4.23
C PHE A 308 -21.89 -4.63 5.69
N ARG A 309 -21.19 -5.27 6.64
CA ARG A 309 -21.44 -5.10 8.08
C ARG A 309 -20.81 -3.83 8.68
N GLY A 310 -19.99 -3.09 7.94
CA GLY A 310 -19.23 -1.96 8.49
C GLY A 310 -18.17 -2.34 9.53
N THR A 311 -17.75 -3.62 9.55
CA THR A 311 -16.83 -4.18 10.55
C THR A 311 -15.40 -4.27 10.02
N SER A 312 -14.91 -3.20 9.40
CA SER A 312 -13.66 -3.16 8.63
C SER A 312 -12.39 -3.62 9.37
N PHE A 313 -12.37 -3.53 10.70
CA PHE A 313 -11.26 -4.03 11.53
C PHE A 313 -11.38 -5.51 11.90
N SER A 314 -12.61 -6.03 11.99
CA SER A 314 -12.89 -7.28 12.69
C SER A 314 -12.67 -8.49 11.80
N VAL A 315 -11.72 -9.35 12.15
CA VAL A 315 -11.79 -10.80 11.83
C VAL A 315 -11.49 -11.53 13.12
N ASN A 316 -12.26 -12.59 13.40
CA ASN A 316 -12.04 -13.45 14.55
C ASN A 316 -10.85 -14.38 14.25
N VAL A 317 -9.64 -13.84 14.33
CA VAL A 317 -8.40 -14.59 14.13
C VAL A 317 -8.07 -15.31 15.43
N LYS A 318 -7.78 -16.61 15.34
CA LYS A 318 -7.30 -17.39 16.48
C LYS A 318 -5.99 -16.78 16.98
N ASN A 319 -5.74 -16.79 18.28
CA ASN A 319 -4.41 -16.47 18.77
C ASN A 319 -3.46 -17.56 18.27
N PHE A 320 -2.36 -17.15 17.61
CA PHE A 320 -1.24 -18.05 17.35
C PHE A 320 -0.89 -18.73 18.68
N HIS A 321 -0.85 -20.05 18.66
CA HIS A 321 -0.38 -20.76 19.84
C HIS A 321 1.11 -20.48 19.96
N HIS A 322 1.52 -19.87 21.08
CA HIS A 322 2.93 -19.71 21.39
C HIS A 322 3.57 -21.09 21.45
N ILE A 323 4.22 -21.50 20.36
CA ILE A 323 5.22 -22.56 20.41
C ILE A 323 6.30 -22.02 21.35
N GLN A 324 6.34 -22.56 22.57
CA GLN A 324 7.40 -22.22 23.50
C GLN A 324 8.70 -22.74 22.93
N VAL A 325 9.49 -21.83 22.34
CA VAL A 325 10.92 -22.06 22.13
C VAL A 325 11.49 -22.31 23.51
N SER A 326 11.83 -23.57 23.79
CA SER A 326 12.44 -23.98 25.04
C SER A 326 13.87 -23.45 25.09
N THR A 327 14.02 -22.19 25.49
CA THR A 327 15.31 -21.62 25.86
C THR A 327 15.82 -22.32 27.11
N SER A 328 16.69 -23.31 26.91
CA SER A 328 17.43 -23.96 27.99
C SER A 328 18.36 -22.94 28.63
N SER A 329 17.93 -22.39 29.76
CA SER A 329 18.58 -21.33 30.52
C SER A 329 19.80 -21.84 31.31
N ASN A 330 20.83 -22.28 30.59
CA ASN A 330 22.17 -22.49 31.17
C ASN A 330 22.96 -21.17 31.15
N GLY A 331 22.63 -20.26 32.07
CA GLY A 331 23.48 -19.12 32.36
C GLY A 331 24.64 -19.52 33.26
N LEU A 332 25.88 -19.45 32.75
CA LEU A 332 27.09 -19.40 33.58
C LEU A 332 28.15 -18.48 32.96
N ASP A 333 28.23 -17.31 33.59
CA ASP A 333 29.39 -16.46 33.94
C ASP A 333 30.72 -16.52 33.15
N VAL A 334 31.31 -15.33 32.97
CA VAL A 334 32.54 -15.11 32.20
C VAL A 334 33.76 -15.01 33.12
N GLY A 335 34.53 -16.10 33.17
CA GLY A 335 35.98 -16.02 33.34
C GLY A 335 36.58 -16.48 34.67
N ARG A 336 37.25 -17.64 34.64
CA ARG A 336 38.52 -17.83 35.37
C ARG A 336 39.39 -18.93 34.77
N VAL A 337 40.65 -18.59 34.53
CA VAL A 337 41.71 -19.53 34.15
C VAL A 337 42.25 -20.23 35.40
N LYS A 338 42.42 -21.56 35.34
CA LYS A 338 43.49 -22.31 36.04
C LYS A 338 43.65 -23.72 35.44
N HIS A 339 44.80 -24.35 35.71
CA HIS A 339 45.41 -25.39 34.86
C HIS A 339 45.19 -26.86 35.29
N ALA A 340 45.43 -27.75 34.31
CA ALA A 340 45.78 -29.18 34.44
C ALA A 340 44.65 -30.15 34.89
N SER A 341 44.64 -31.44 34.54
CA SER A 341 45.70 -32.30 33.94
C SER A 341 45.09 -33.45 33.10
N HIS A 342 45.84 -33.95 32.12
CA HIS A 342 45.82 -35.31 31.54
C HIS A 342 44.55 -36.18 31.55
N LEU A 343 44.13 -36.64 30.36
CA LEU A 343 44.06 -38.09 30.06
C LEU A 343 44.03 -38.38 28.54
N THR A 344 44.66 -39.49 28.18
CA THR A 344 44.80 -40.11 26.84
C THR A 344 43.44 -40.52 26.24
N ALA A 345 43.12 -40.22 24.98
CA ALA A 345 43.61 -40.80 23.72
C ALA A 345 43.08 -42.22 23.41
N ASP A 346 42.38 -42.36 22.28
CA ASP A 346 42.42 -43.58 21.47
C ASP A 346 42.25 -43.28 19.96
N ARG A 347 42.60 -44.24 19.09
CA ARG A 347 42.79 -44.12 17.63
C ARG A 347 41.93 -45.13 16.83
N VAL A 348 42.11 -45.09 15.50
CA VAL A 348 41.74 -46.12 14.48
C VAL A 348 40.29 -46.02 13.97
N GLY A 349 39.97 -46.07 12.67
CA GLY A 349 40.76 -46.13 11.41
C GLY A 349 39.94 -45.54 10.24
N ARG A 350 40.51 -45.08 9.10
CA ARG A 350 40.84 -45.85 7.86
C ARG A 350 39.70 -46.82 7.44
N GLN A 351 39.25 -46.98 6.18
CA GLN A 351 39.56 -46.47 4.81
C GLN A 351 38.32 -46.84 3.92
N VAL A 352 38.11 -46.52 2.62
CA VAL A 352 38.92 -45.99 1.49
C VAL A 352 38.01 -45.19 0.49
N LEU A 353 38.50 -44.82 -0.70
CA LEU A 353 37.78 -44.20 -1.83
C LEU A 353 36.71 -45.08 -2.51
N LEU A 354 35.81 -44.45 -3.30
CA LEU A 354 35.54 -44.90 -4.67
C LEU A 354 35.29 -43.69 -5.60
N GLU A 355 35.91 -43.70 -6.77
CA GLU A 355 35.92 -42.60 -7.74
C GLU A 355 35.28 -43.02 -9.08
N LEU A 356 34.79 -42.02 -9.82
CA LEU A 356 34.60 -41.97 -11.29
C LEU A 356 33.59 -42.90 -12.00
N GLY A 357 32.79 -42.27 -12.87
CA GLY A 357 31.96 -42.86 -13.91
C GLY A 357 31.38 -41.76 -14.81
N PRO A 358 31.88 -41.56 -16.06
CA PRO A 358 31.56 -40.39 -16.88
C PRO A 358 30.40 -40.61 -17.89
N HIS A 359 30.08 -39.51 -18.61
CA HIS A 359 29.32 -39.33 -19.87
C HIS A 359 28.17 -38.33 -19.69
N ASP A 360 28.25 -37.09 -20.17
CA ASP A 360 28.32 -36.56 -21.54
C ASP A 360 26.96 -36.19 -22.17
N ALA A 361 26.90 -34.92 -22.57
CA ALA A 361 26.35 -34.41 -23.84
C ALA A 361 25.12 -33.47 -23.82
N ALA A 362 25.26 -32.44 -24.68
CA ALA A 362 24.22 -31.67 -25.37
C ALA A 362 23.28 -30.73 -24.58
N ARG A 363 23.62 -29.43 -24.60
CA ARG A 363 22.61 -28.38 -24.82
C ARG A 363 22.10 -28.45 -26.26
N PRO A 364 20.84 -28.07 -26.51
CA PRO A 364 20.61 -27.06 -27.55
C PRO A 364 19.69 -25.91 -27.09
N VAL A 365 19.63 -24.87 -27.92
CA VAL A 365 18.93 -23.60 -27.69
C VAL A 365 17.46 -23.66 -28.15
N ARG A 366 16.63 -22.76 -27.62
CA ARG A 366 15.18 -22.56 -27.92
C ARG A 366 14.87 -22.39 -29.41
N PRO A 367 13.58 -22.48 -29.80
CA PRO A 367 12.87 -21.23 -30.13
C PRO A 367 11.47 -21.08 -29.49
N SER A 368 10.74 -20.06 -29.95
CA SER A 368 9.68 -19.29 -29.29
C SER A 368 8.21 -19.68 -29.54
N HIS A 369 7.35 -19.17 -28.64
CA HIS A 369 6.00 -18.59 -28.87
C HIS A 369 4.69 -19.41 -28.78
N LEU A 370 3.76 -18.84 -27.97
CA LEU A 370 2.28 -18.94 -27.95
C LEU A 370 1.68 -20.30 -27.52
N ALA A 371 0.49 -20.40 -26.89
CA ALA A 371 -0.60 -19.43 -26.65
C ALA A 371 -1.25 -19.62 -25.24
N PRO A 372 -2.20 -18.77 -24.79
CA PRO A 372 -2.75 -18.78 -23.43
C PRO A 372 -4.16 -19.39 -23.32
N ASP A 373 -4.34 -20.38 -22.44
CA ASP A 373 -5.69 -20.88 -22.08
C ASP A 373 -6.13 -20.37 -20.70
N ARG A 374 -7.10 -19.45 -20.72
CA ARG A 374 -7.81 -18.96 -19.53
C ARG A 374 -9.27 -19.41 -19.61
N SER A 375 -9.58 -20.56 -19.03
CA SER A 375 -10.95 -21.06 -18.98
C SER A 375 -11.82 -20.22 -18.05
N GLU A 376 -12.67 -19.36 -18.62
CA GLU A 376 -13.71 -18.68 -17.86
C GLU A 376 -14.77 -19.67 -17.38
N ARG A 377 -14.92 -19.81 -16.06
CA ARG A 377 -16.08 -20.47 -15.44
C ARG A 377 -16.64 -19.63 -14.30
N ARG A 378 -17.56 -18.72 -14.65
CA ARG A 378 -18.67 -18.30 -13.76
C ARG A 378 -19.56 -19.55 -13.52
N PRO A 379 -20.17 -19.74 -12.34
CA PRO A 379 -21.05 -18.72 -11.76
C PRO A 379 -21.00 -18.55 -10.23
N LEU A 380 -21.03 -17.29 -9.76
CA LEU A 380 -21.72 -16.85 -8.52
C LEU A 380 -21.83 -15.30 -8.42
N LEU A 381 -21.80 -14.58 -9.56
CA LEU A 381 -21.72 -13.12 -9.62
C LEU A 381 -23.08 -12.41 -9.77
N LEU A 382 -24.15 -12.97 -9.16
CA LEU A 382 -25.51 -12.41 -9.20
C LEU A 382 -25.89 -11.56 -7.97
N ARG A 383 -24.98 -11.36 -7.01
CA ARG A 383 -25.22 -10.47 -5.83
C ARG A 383 -24.17 -9.38 -5.58
N LEU A 384 -23.10 -9.32 -6.37
CA LEU A 384 -22.22 -8.14 -6.42
C LEU A 384 -22.59 -7.33 -7.66
N ARG A 385 -23.10 -6.12 -7.43
CA ARG A 385 -23.60 -5.20 -8.48
C ARG A 385 -22.52 -4.99 -9.56
N LEU A 386 -22.91 -5.06 -10.83
CA LEU A 386 -22.06 -4.70 -11.96
C LEU A 386 -21.68 -3.21 -11.86
N VAL A 387 -20.52 -2.91 -11.29
CA VAL A 387 -19.93 -1.57 -11.34
C VAL A 387 -19.20 -1.44 -12.67
N HIS A 388 -19.88 -0.88 -13.67
CA HIS A 388 -19.24 -0.45 -14.90
C HIS A 388 -18.24 0.67 -14.54
N VAL A 389 -16.95 0.49 -14.86
CA VAL A 389 -15.86 1.42 -14.45
C VAL A 389 -16.15 2.86 -14.88
N ALA A 390 -16.85 3.05 -16.01
CA ALA A 390 -17.30 4.35 -16.51
C ALA A 390 -18.22 5.13 -15.55
N GLN A 391 -18.98 4.46 -14.67
CA GLN A 391 -20.00 5.09 -13.80
C GLN A 391 -19.51 5.47 -12.39
N LEU A 392 -18.23 5.25 -12.07
CA LEU A 392 -17.64 5.81 -10.85
C LEU A 392 -17.32 7.32 -10.96
N LEU A 393 -17.26 7.85 -12.20
CA LEU A 393 -16.77 9.20 -12.50
C LEU A 393 -17.82 10.14 -13.11
N THR A 394 -19.09 9.73 -13.19
CA THR A 394 -20.17 10.50 -13.85
C THR A 394 -20.79 11.62 -13.02
N ARG A 395 -20.38 11.78 -11.75
CA ARG A 395 -20.79 12.90 -10.88
C ARG A 395 -19.61 13.57 -10.18
N VAL A 396 -18.87 14.36 -10.96
CA VAL A 396 -18.21 15.58 -10.46
C VAL A 396 -19.06 16.75 -10.96
N GLU A 397 -20.14 17.05 -10.24
CA GLU A 397 -20.99 18.21 -10.58
C GLU A 397 -20.28 19.52 -10.20
N ARG A 398 -20.53 20.56 -11.01
CA ARG A 398 -19.70 21.78 -11.08
C ARG A 398 -19.76 22.61 -9.79
N GLY A 399 -18.60 22.99 -9.27
CA GLY A 399 -18.46 23.87 -8.11
C GLY A 399 -17.24 24.78 -8.16
N ARG A 400 -17.18 25.72 -9.13
CA ARG A 400 -16.27 26.88 -9.06
C ARG A 400 -17.10 28.15 -8.89
N ARG A 401 -17.00 28.78 -7.71
CA ARG A 401 -17.41 30.18 -7.51
C ARG A 401 -16.14 31.04 -7.59
N SER A 402 -16.19 32.08 -8.42
CA SER A 402 -15.26 33.21 -8.40
C SER A 402 -16.10 34.49 -8.49
N ILE A 403 -15.74 35.48 -7.67
CA ILE A 403 -16.52 36.70 -7.46
C ILE A 403 -16.09 37.77 -8.49
N ALA A 404 -17.05 38.32 -9.25
CA ALA A 404 -17.02 39.69 -9.79
C ALA A 404 -18.39 40.04 -10.43
N ASP A 405 -18.98 41.13 -9.95
CA ASP A 405 -20.00 42.02 -10.55
C ASP A 405 -21.29 41.48 -11.23
N ALA A 406 -22.38 41.73 -10.49
CA ALA A 406 -23.67 42.27 -10.93
C ALA A 406 -24.19 41.99 -12.36
N LEU A 407 -25.19 41.10 -12.44
CA LEU A 407 -26.35 41.30 -13.31
C LEU A 407 -27.57 40.57 -12.71
N GLN A 408 -28.70 41.26 -12.59
CA GLN A 408 -29.95 40.71 -12.09
C GLN A 408 -30.50 39.67 -13.08
N LEU A 409 -31.02 38.54 -12.56
CA LEU A 409 -32.15 37.84 -13.18
C LEU A 409 -32.96 37.14 -12.10
N ASP A 410 -34.28 37.19 -12.26
CA ASP A 410 -35.27 36.94 -11.21
C ASP A 410 -35.94 35.55 -11.35
N GLN A 411 -36.55 35.10 -10.25
CA GLN A 411 -37.64 34.13 -10.17
C GLN A 411 -37.45 32.60 -10.37
N ARG A 412 -37.99 31.89 -9.35
CA ARG A 412 -38.55 30.51 -9.33
C ARG A 412 -37.57 29.32 -9.28
N ARG A 413 -37.75 28.30 -8.42
CA ARG A 413 -38.66 28.08 -7.26
C ARG A 413 -38.18 26.84 -6.46
N VAL A 414 -38.26 26.87 -5.12
CA VAL A 414 -38.77 25.80 -4.20
C VAL A 414 -38.09 24.39 -4.23
N VAL A 415 -37.69 23.71 -3.14
CA VAL A 415 -37.79 23.89 -1.66
C VAL A 415 -36.85 22.84 -0.97
N VAL A 416 -36.38 23.06 0.27
CA VAL A 416 -36.58 22.19 1.46
C VAL A 416 -36.02 22.87 2.73
N LEU A 417 -36.79 22.73 3.80
CA LEU A 417 -36.74 23.31 5.15
C LEU A 417 -35.38 23.28 5.89
N VAL A 418 -35.11 24.38 6.63
CA VAL A 418 -34.59 24.34 8.01
C VAL A 418 -35.40 25.34 8.86
N ARG A 419 -35.78 24.96 10.09
CA ARG A 419 -36.51 25.80 11.05
C ARG A 419 -35.63 26.95 11.57
N ALA A 420 -36.13 28.18 11.51
CA ALA A 420 -35.58 29.31 12.26
C ALA A 420 -36.20 29.39 13.68
N ARG A 421 -35.42 29.87 14.66
CA ARG A 421 -35.93 30.37 15.96
C ARG A 421 -36.17 31.88 15.85
N ALA A 422 -37.22 32.36 16.50
CA ALA A 422 -37.73 33.71 16.33
C ALA A 422 -37.05 34.76 17.23
N LEU A 423 -36.80 35.93 16.63
CA LEU A 423 -37.18 37.28 17.07
C LEU A 423 -37.11 37.67 18.56
N VAL A 424 -36.35 38.75 18.81
CA VAL A 424 -36.86 39.94 19.53
C VAL A 424 -36.46 41.18 18.72
N THR A 425 -37.38 42.12 18.57
CA THR A 425 -37.14 43.46 18.00
C THR A 425 -37.47 44.52 19.05
N GLN A 426 -36.71 45.62 19.09
CA GLN A 426 -37.19 46.87 19.67
C GLN A 426 -36.53 48.07 18.97
N ASN A 427 -37.37 49.07 18.64
CA ASN A 427 -36.96 50.33 18.01
C ASN A 427 -36.54 51.33 19.11
N GLN A 428 -35.59 52.22 18.83
CA GLN A 428 -35.87 53.64 18.50
C GLN A 428 -34.58 54.48 18.33
N PRO A 429 -34.65 55.69 17.70
CA PRO A 429 -33.48 56.42 17.21
C PRO A 429 -32.98 57.52 18.17
N ALA A 430 -31.75 57.98 17.95
CA ALA A 430 -31.25 59.25 18.49
C ALA A 430 -30.41 60.00 17.45
N HIS A 431 -30.62 61.32 17.36
CA HIS A 431 -29.78 62.26 16.64
C HIS A 431 -28.36 62.34 17.25
N VAL A 432 -27.38 62.78 16.44
CA VAL A 432 -26.62 64.05 16.62
C VAL A 432 -25.63 64.23 15.45
N GLN A 433 -25.45 65.47 15.00
CA GLN A 433 -24.53 65.86 13.92
C GLN A 433 -23.10 66.15 14.42
N SER A 434 -22.19 66.32 13.45
CA SER A 434 -21.05 67.29 13.46
C SER A 434 -19.62 66.72 13.52
N ALA A 435 -19.03 66.64 12.32
CA ALA A 435 -17.77 67.27 11.88
C ALA A 435 -16.60 67.50 12.87
N CYS A 436 -15.43 66.94 12.50
CA CYS A 436 -14.04 67.45 12.60
C CYS A 436 -13.12 66.25 12.24
N PHE A 437 -12.12 66.31 11.36
CA PHE A 437 -11.50 67.39 10.58
C PHE A 437 -11.46 67.04 9.08
#